data_AF-A0A935P247-F1
#
_entry.id   AF-A0A935P247-F1
#
_cell.length_a   1.000
_cell.length_b   1.000
_cell.length_c   1.000
_cell.angle_alpha   90.00
_cell.angle_beta   90.00
_cell.angle_gamma   90.00
#
_symmetry.space_group_name_H-M   'P 1'
#
loop_
_entity.id
_entity.type
_entity.pdbx_description
1 polymer ?
#
loop_
_entity_poly.entity_id
_entity_poly.type
_entity_poly.pdbx_seq_one_letter_code
_entity_poly.pdbx_strand_id
1 'polypeptide(L)'
;MAAKLFAAALAALALSTVAVAGPAWAGPGHAEDPPASPAPPAALRLPAPPAPPPIAPLSIQEAAAVLYAGQVPAACAGLQAAAVAPAQVTRDVIECMLTERYRKDRKAQDLALAFYRTSGSVAGVGEPETMDGGYRGTIRLVPQLPTGAHRLHLARVLAASASFEELFAKLSAGAAAAPQFRWRNLVVRFVRSVAKRTPSAYAVDWTVTYNVRGSLLGSADGVRETLFHEIFHLNDFAHGDWSSRTLTRDYDAILARCLPKLTRACLAPYAPGTTTVRGGTYYAFQQDNGTSVHEYAAELALRYYKEHRELLATGKLTAPPFKCGPPENARAWKALVTEFFAGIDRTPAC
;
A
#
# COMPACT_ATOMS: atom_id res chain seq x y z
N MET A 1 18.28 13.10 25.42
CA MET A 1 17.05 13.02 26.23
C MET A 1 15.94 13.75 25.49
N ALA A 2 15.05 13.01 24.83
CA ALA A 2 13.69 13.40 24.44
C ALA A 2 13.10 12.19 23.67
N ALA A 3 12.52 11.26 24.40
CA ALA A 3 11.77 10.14 23.84
C ALA A 3 10.44 10.69 23.30
N LYS A 4 10.20 10.61 21.99
CA LYS A 4 8.87 10.79 21.42
C LYS A 4 8.17 9.43 21.45
N LEU A 5 7.20 9.33 22.36
CA LEU A 5 6.25 8.25 22.47
C LEU A 5 5.42 8.15 21.18
N PHE A 6 5.45 6.99 20.53
CA PHE A 6 4.43 6.60 19.56
C PHE A 6 3.20 6.14 20.34
N ALA A 7 2.15 6.96 20.33
CA ALA A 7 0.84 6.56 20.82
C ALA A 7 0.07 5.92 19.66
N ALA A 8 -0.15 4.61 19.75
CA ALA A 8 -1.23 3.96 19.03
C ALA A 8 -2.55 4.55 19.55
N ALA A 9 -3.38 5.05 18.65
CA ALA A 9 -4.69 5.59 19.01
C ALA A 9 -5.60 4.42 19.47
N LEU A 10 -5.74 4.28 20.79
CA LEU A 10 -6.83 3.53 21.43
C LEU A 10 -8.04 4.48 21.53
N ALA A 11 -9.07 4.23 20.72
CA ALA A 11 -10.39 4.82 20.95
C ALA A 11 -11.22 3.84 21.79
N ALA A 12 -11.45 4.20 23.06
CA ALA A 12 -12.42 3.54 23.93
C ALA A 12 -13.83 4.06 23.62
N LEU A 13 -14.78 3.18 23.32
CA LEU A 13 -16.20 3.51 23.27
C LEU A 13 -16.93 2.98 24.51
N ALA A 14 -17.52 3.91 25.26
CA ALA A 14 -18.49 3.62 26.30
C ALA A 14 -19.83 3.22 25.66
N LEU A 15 -20.38 2.08 26.07
CA LEU A 15 -21.77 1.73 25.84
C LEU A 15 -22.65 2.38 26.92
N SER A 16 -23.76 3.01 26.52
CA SER A 16 -25.11 2.65 27.03
C SER A 16 -26.24 3.45 26.38
N THR A 17 -27.09 2.68 25.69
CA THR A 17 -28.57 2.67 25.67
C THR A 17 -29.37 3.94 25.36
N VAL A 18 -29.96 3.99 24.16
CA VAL A 18 -31.20 4.72 23.87
C VAL A 18 -32.33 3.70 23.72
N ALA A 19 -33.43 3.94 24.44
CA ALA A 19 -34.64 3.12 24.45
C ALA A 19 -35.38 3.18 23.11
N VAL A 20 -35.87 2.04 22.65
CA VAL A 20 -36.72 1.91 21.45
C VAL A 20 -38.19 2.09 21.88
N ALA A 21 -38.84 3.15 21.39
CA ALA A 21 -40.29 3.28 21.43
C ALA A 21 -40.90 2.61 20.20
N GLY A 22 -41.90 1.74 20.40
CA GLY A 22 -42.58 0.98 19.35
C GLY A 22 -43.52 1.85 18.49
N PRO A 23 -43.85 1.41 17.27
CA PRO A 23 -44.77 2.15 16.40
C PRO A 23 -46.23 1.82 16.73
N ALA A 24 -47.05 2.89 16.76
CA ALA A 24 -48.50 2.83 16.84
C ALA A 24 -49.11 2.47 15.46
N TRP A 25 -50.14 1.63 15.49
CA TRP A 25 -50.96 1.27 14.33
C TRP A 25 -51.88 2.43 13.91
N ALA A 26 -51.90 2.74 12.62
CA ALA A 26 -52.92 3.59 11.98
C ALA A 26 -53.64 2.80 10.89
N GLY A 27 -54.97 2.97 10.82
CA GLY A 27 -55.91 2.18 10.02
C GLY A 27 -55.92 2.46 8.51
N PRO A 28 -56.85 1.83 7.77
CA PRO A 28 -56.82 1.76 6.31
C PRO A 28 -57.39 3.04 5.68
N GLY A 29 -56.52 3.81 5.03
CA GLY A 29 -56.88 4.92 4.16
C GLY A 29 -56.84 4.50 2.69
N HIS A 30 -57.81 4.96 1.92
CA HIS A 30 -57.97 4.70 0.48
C HIS A 30 -56.72 5.10 -0.33
N ALA A 31 -56.33 4.24 -1.27
CA ALA A 31 -55.21 4.46 -2.17
C ALA A 31 -55.59 5.41 -3.31
N GLU A 32 -55.02 6.62 -3.29
CA GLU A 32 -54.85 7.47 -4.47
C GLU A 32 -53.48 7.16 -5.09
N ASP A 33 -53.43 7.07 -6.42
CA ASP A 33 -52.19 6.84 -7.17
C ASP A 33 -51.20 8.00 -6.92
N PRO A 34 -49.94 7.72 -6.55
CA PRO A 34 -48.97 8.76 -6.29
C PRO A 34 -48.61 9.49 -7.59
N PRO A 35 -48.47 10.83 -7.57
CA PRO A 35 -48.01 11.57 -8.73
C PRO A 35 -46.60 11.11 -9.14
N ALA A 36 -46.37 11.04 -10.45
CA ALA A 36 -45.09 10.65 -11.03
C ALA A 36 -43.93 11.43 -10.37
N SER A 37 -42.95 10.70 -9.84
CA SER A 37 -41.77 11.28 -9.21
C SER A 37 -41.03 12.19 -10.19
N PRO A 38 -40.68 13.43 -9.80
CA PRO A 38 -39.88 14.30 -10.65
C PRO A 38 -38.51 13.66 -10.92
N ALA A 39 -38.02 13.83 -12.15
CA ALA A 39 -36.70 13.37 -12.54
C ALA A 39 -35.64 13.87 -11.55
N PRO A 40 -34.66 13.03 -11.16
CA PRO A 40 -33.63 13.45 -10.23
C PRO A 40 -32.89 14.68 -10.78
N PRO A 41 -32.63 15.71 -9.95
CA PRO A 41 -31.86 16.86 -10.39
C PRO A 41 -30.51 16.37 -10.93
N ALA A 42 -30.06 16.96 -12.04
CA ALA A 42 -28.76 16.69 -12.61
C ALA A 42 -27.71 16.73 -11.49
N ALA A 43 -27.10 15.58 -11.19
CA ALA A 43 -26.15 15.47 -10.10
C ALA A 43 -25.10 16.56 -10.27
N LEU A 44 -25.03 17.46 -9.28
CA LEU A 44 -23.98 18.47 -9.18
C LEU A 44 -22.65 17.73 -9.34
N ARG A 45 -22.03 17.86 -10.52
CA ARG A 45 -20.69 17.37 -10.76
C ARG A 45 -19.79 18.21 -9.86
N LEU A 46 -19.44 17.66 -8.70
CA LEU A 46 -18.37 18.21 -7.89
C LEU A 46 -17.15 18.37 -8.81
N PRO A 47 -16.47 19.53 -8.77
CA PRO A 47 -15.24 19.68 -9.51
C PRO A 47 -14.30 18.54 -9.13
N ALA A 48 -13.62 17.97 -10.13
CA ALA A 48 -12.61 16.95 -9.88
C ALA A 48 -11.60 17.53 -8.87
N PRO A 49 -11.17 16.74 -7.86
CA PRO A 49 -10.13 17.20 -6.94
C PRO A 49 -8.90 17.65 -7.75
N PRO A 50 -8.18 18.69 -7.28
CA PRO A 50 -6.98 19.15 -7.94
C PRO A 50 -5.98 17.99 -8.07
N ALA A 51 -5.22 17.99 -9.17
CA ALA A 51 -4.15 17.01 -9.36
C ALA A 51 -3.20 17.03 -8.14
N PRO A 52 -2.82 15.87 -7.58
CA PRO A 52 -1.85 15.76 -6.51
C PRO A 52 -0.55 16.43 -6.93
N PRO A 53 0.18 16.99 -5.95
CA PRO A 53 1.49 17.52 -6.22
C PRO A 53 2.40 16.41 -6.79
N PRO A 54 3.36 16.76 -7.67
CA PRO A 54 4.33 15.81 -8.17
C PRO A 54 5.07 15.13 -7.01
N ILE A 55 5.36 13.84 -7.17
CA ILE A 55 6.05 13.02 -6.16
C ILE A 55 7.40 13.67 -5.83
N ALA A 56 7.53 14.21 -4.62
CA ALA A 56 8.77 14.84 -4.18
C ALA A 56 9.94 13.83 -4.21
N PRO A 57 11.11 14.22 -4.73
CA PRO A 57 12.34 13.44 -4.58
C PRO A 57 12.72 13.27 -3.11
N LEU A 58 13.40 12.17 -2.78
CA LEU A 58 14.00 12.00 -1.45
C LEU A 58 15.07 13.08 -1.21
N SER A 59 15.03 13.67 -0.02
CA SER A 59 16.06 14.58 0.47
C SER A 59 17.32 13.84 0.91
N ILE A 60 18.43 14.58 0.99
CA ILE A 60 19.69 14.09 1.59
C ILE A 60 19.45 13.61 3.02
N GLN A 61 18.63 14.32 3.80
CA GLN A 61 18.39 14.02 5.21
C GLN A 61 17.60 12.72 5.40
N GLU A 62 16.57 12.48 4.58
CA GLU A 62 15.81 11.22 4.60
C GLU A 62 16.69 10.02 4.22
N ALA A 63 17.55 10.18 3.21
CA ALA A 63 18.50 9.14 2.83
C ALA A 63 19.54 8.90 3.94
N ALA A 64 20.10 9.97 4.53
CA ALA A 64 21.07 9.88 5.61
C ALA A 64 20.48 9.21 6.86
N ALA A 65 19.18 9.42 7.15
CA ALA A 65 18.49 8.79 8.28
C ALA A 65 18.61 7.26 8.26
N VAL A 66 18.47 6.62 7.10
CA VAL A 66 18.49 5.15 6.98
C VAL A 66 19.84 4.57 6.56
N LEU A 67 20.74 5.39 6.01
CA LEU A 67 22.09 4.95 5.63
C LEU A 67 23.10 5.14 6.78
N TYR A 68 22.94 6.21 7.57
CA TYR A 68 23.92 6.71 8.54
C TYR A 68 23.29 7.44 9.74
N ALA A 69 22.09 7.05 10.18
CA ALA A 69 21.42 7.63 11.36
C ALA A 69 21.32 9.18 11.33
N GLY A 70 21.13 9.74 10.12
CA GLY A 70 20.91 11.16 9.90
C GLY A 70 22.18 11.97 9.61
N GLN A 71 23.34 11.34 9.57
CA GLN A 71 24.62 12.01 9.33
C GLN A 71 25.15 11.72 7.92
N VAL A 72 25.50 12.76 7.15
CA VAL A 72 26.21 12.57 5.87
C VAL A 72 27.68 12.24 6.18
N PRO A 73 28.24 11.13 5.67
CA PRO A 73 29.65 10.80 5.86
C PRO A 73 30.57 11.90 5.32
N ALA A 74 31.70 12.15 5.99
CA ALA A 74 32.66 13.18 5.59
C ALA A 74 33.13 13.04 4.13
N ALA A 75 33.30 11.81 3.64
CA ALA A 75 33.66 11.51 2.25
C ALA A 75 32.62 12.02 1.22
N CYS A 76 31.36 12.20 1.63
CA CYS A 76 30.27 12.67 0.78
C CYS A 76 29.88 14.13 1.03
N ALA A 77 30.30 14.71 2.17
CA ALA A 77 29.95 16.07 2.54
C ALA A 77 30.48 17.13 1.55
N GLY A 78 31.66 16.89 0.97
CA GLY A 78 32.27 17.79 -0.02
C GLY A 78 31.46 17.98 -1.31
N LEU A 79 30.55 17.04 -1.63
CA LEU A 79 29.68 17.14 -2.80
C LEU A 79 28.58 18.20 -2.65
N GLN A 80 28.27 18.62 -1.42
CA GLN A 80 27.28 19.68 -1.17
C GLN A 80 27.77 21.06 -1.61
N ALA A 81 29.07 21.30 -1.61
CA ALA A 81 29.67 22.61 -1.88
C ALA A 81 29.92 22.87 -3.38
N ALA A 82 29.71 21.88 -4.25
CA ALA A 82 30.30 21.85 -5.60
C ALA A 82 29.32 22.01 -6.78
N ALA A 83 28.01 22.13 -6.59
CA ALA A 83 27.08 22.02 -7.73
C ALA A 83 26.17 23.22 -8.01
N VAL A 84 25.86 23.37 -9.30
CA VAL A 84 25.12 24.45 -9.95
C VAL A 84 23.59 24.23 -9.89
N ALA A 85 23.14 23.04 -9.47
CA ALA A 85 21.71 22.66 -9.39
C ALA A 85 21.40 21.77 -8.17
N PRO A 86 20.44 22.14 -7.28
CA PRO A 86 20.14 21.42 -6.03
C PRO A 86 19.74 19.94 -6.20
N ALA A 87 19.03 19.60 -7.28
CA ALA A 87 18.60 18.23 -7.55
C ALA A 87 19.78 17.31 -7.88
N GLN A 88 20.77 17.83 -8.61
CA GLN A 88 21.98 17.08 -8.95
C GLN A 88 22.86 16.88 -7.70
N VAL A 89 23.03 17.91 -6.86
CA VAL A 89 23.70 17.78 -5.55
C VAL A 89 23.08 16.64 -4.74
N THR A 90 21.74 16.64 -4.64
CA THR A 90 21.00 15.65 -3.86
C THR A 90 21.28 14.24 -4.37
N ARG A 91 21.24 14.04 -5.70
CA ARG A 91 21.56 12.77 -6.34
C ARG A 91 22.99 12.32 -6.03
N ASP A 92 23.97 13.19 -6.26
CA ASP A 92 25.40 12.84 -6.13
C ASP A 92 25.76 12.49 -4.68
N VAL A 93 25.20 13.23 -3.71
CA VAL A 93 25.39 12.94 -2.29
C VAL A 93 24.78 11.59 -1.92
N ILE A 94 23.56 11.28 -2.38
CA ILE A 94 22.90 10.00 -2.10
C ILE A 94 23.67 8.83 -2.73
N GLU A 95 24.11 8.96 -3.99
CA GLU A 95 24.93 7.93 -4.64
C GLU A 95 26.27 7.71 -3.92
N CYS A 96 26.91 8.77 -3.44
CA CYS A 96 28.10 8.66 -2.60
C CYS A 96 27.81 7.90 -1.30
N MET A 97 26.71 8.25 -0.60
CA MET A 97 26.32 7.56 0.64
C MET A 97 26.06 6.07 0.42
N LEU A 98 25.37 5.71 -0.66
CA LEU A 98 25.13 4.32 -1.05
C LEU A 98 26.45 3.60 -1.37
N THR A 99 27.34 4.26 -2.11
CA THR A 99 28.68 3.73 -2.43
C THR A 99 29.43 3.42 -1.13
N GLU A 100 29.56 4.37 -0.22
CA GLU A 100 30.24 4.14 1.05
C GLU A 100 29.55 3.06 1.91
N ARG A 101 28.21 3.06 1.96
CA ARG A 101 27.44 2.18 2.86
C ARG A 101 27.63 0.72 2.49
N TYR A 102 27.70 0.44 1.19
CA TYR A 102 27.82 -0.91 0.65
C TYR A 102 29.24 -1.27 0.19
N ARG A 103 30.26 -0.45 0.49
CA ARG A 103 31.65 -0.63 0.00
C ARG A 103 32.28 -2.00 0.26
N LYS A 104 31.83 -2.70 1.30
CA LYS A 104 32.31 -4.05 1.67
C LYS A 104 31.69 -5.18 0.82
N ASP A 105 30.68 -4.89 0.00
CA ASP A 105 30.01 -5.85 -0.87
C ASP A 105 29.64 -5.18 -2.19
N ARG A 106 30.55 -5.26 -3.17
CA ARG A 106 30.38 -4.57 -4.47
C ARG A 106 29.09 -4.94 -5.18
N LYS A 107 28.66 -6.21 -5.13
CA LYS A 107 27.40 -6.63 -5.77
C LYS A 107 26.18 -5.99 -5.09
N ALA A 108 26.20 -5.87 -3.76
CA ALA A 108 25.13 -5.17 -3.04
C ALA A 108 25.14 -3.66 -3.34
N GLN A 109 26.32 -3.07 -3.46
CA GLN A 109 26.51 -1.67 -3.86
C GLN A 109 25.90 -1.39 -5.23
N ASP A 110 26.22 -2.22 -6.23
CA ASP A 110 25.70 -2.07 -7.60
C ASP A 110 24.16 -2.19 -7.60
N LEU A 111 23.60 -3.13 -6.84
CA LEU A 111 22.13 -3.28 -6.70
C LEU A 111 21.49 -2.07 -6.01
N ALA A 112 22.10 -1.52 -4.96
CA ALA A 112 21.56 -0.39 -4.22
C ALA A 112 21.57 0.90 -5.08
N LEU A 113 22.65 1.13 -5.83
CA LEU A 113 22.74 2.22 -6.81
C LEU A 113 21.72 2.04 -7.93
N ALA A 114 21.57 0.82 -8.48
CA ALA A 114 20.57 0.55 -9.50
C ALA A 114 19.15 0.79 -9.00
N PHE A 115 18.85 0.42 -7.76
CA PHE A 115 17.54 0.65 -7.12
C PHE A 115 17.22 2.14 -6.99
N TYR A 116 18.20 2.94 -6.54
CA TYR A 116 18.08 4.39 -6.47
C TYR A 116 17.91 5.02 -7.85
N ARG A 117 18.72 4.64 -8.84
CA ARG A 117 18.63 5.18 -10.19
C ARG A 117 17.32 4.82 -10.90
N THR A 118 16.76 3.64 -10.62
CA THR A 118 15.52 3.15 -11.25
C THR A 118 14.29 3.88 -10.71
N SER A 119 14.20 4.06 -9.40
CA SER A 119 12.96 4.49 -8.73
C SER A 119 13.10 5.75 -7.86
N GLY A 120 14.31 6.29 -7.72
CA GLY A 120 14.65 7.32 -6.75
C GLY A 120 14.62 6.86 -5.28
N SER A 121 14.38 5.58 -5.03
CA SER A 121 14.20 5.01 -3.68
C SER A 121 15.52 4.55 -3.06
N VAL A 122 15.63 4.61 -1.74
CA VAL A 122 16.87 4.27 -1.01
C VAL A 122 16.69 3.00 -0.18
N ALA A 123 17.64 2.06 -0.33
CA ALA A 123 17.73 0.85 0.49
C ALA A 123 18.70 1.06 1.66
N GLY A 124 18.16 1.20 2.86
CA GLY A 124 18.92 1.40 4.10
C GLY A 124 18.52 0.40 5.18
N VAL A 125 18.78 0.75 6.44
CA VAL A 125 18.34 -0.03 7.59
C VAL A 125 17.46 0.83 8.51
N GLY A 126 16.54 0.19 9.23
CA GLY A 126 15.81 0.85 10.32
C GLY A 126 16.59 0.78 11.62
N GLU A 127 16.18 1.59 12.60
CA GLU A 127 16.61 1.45 13.99
C GLU A 127 16.09 0.12 14.58
N PRO A 128 16.72 -0.39 15.66
CA PRO A 128 16.12 -1.46 16.44
C PRO A 128 14.74 -1.04 16.95
N GLU A 129 13.75 -1.89 16.76
CA GLU A 129 12.36 -1.61 17.14
C GLU A 129 11.79 -2.77 17.94
N THR A 130 10.92 -2.44 18.89
CA THR A 130 10.07 -3.41 19.57
C THR A 130 8.62 -2.97 19.37
N MET A 131 7.80 -3.85 18.81
CA MET A 131 6.40 -3.59 18.54
C MET A 131 5.51 -4.66 19.16
N ASP A 132 4.26 -4.29 19.43
CA ASP A 132 3.22 -5.26 19.77
C ASP A 132 2.74 -5.97 18.50
N GLY A 133 2.84 -7.30 18.49
CA GLY A 133 2.36 -8.15 17.41
C GLY A 133 0.94 -8.69 17.63
N GLY A 134 0.19 -8.13 18.59
CA GLY A 134 -1.12 -8.60 19.00
C GLY A 134 -1.02 -10.03 19.58
N TYR A 135 -1.82 -10.96 19.05
CA TYR A 135 -1.76 -12.38 19.46
C TYR A 135 -0.37 -13.01 19.27
N ARG A 136 0.49 -12.41 18.43
CA ARG A 136 1.86 -12.87 18.22
C ARG A 136 2.80 -12.42 19.34
N GLY A 137 2.36 -11.60 20.27
CA GLY A 137 3.15 -10.98 21.35
C GLY A 137 4.23 -10.05 20.82
N THR A 138 5.16 -9.66 21.70
CA THR A 138 6.23 -8.70 21.38
C THR A 138 7.12 -9.16 20.24
N ILE A 139 7.28 -8.32 19.21
CA ILE A 139 8.17 -8.55 18.07
C ILE A 139 9.35 -7.59 18.19
N ARG A 140 10.56 -8.13 18.14
CA ARG A 140 11.80 -7.35 18.10
C ARG A 140 12.38 -7.39 16.70
N LEU A 141 12.58 -6.22 16.11
CA LEU A 141 13.24 -6.00 14.82
C LEU A 141 14.62 -5.40 15.06
N VAL A 142 15.61 -5.86 14.30
CA VAL A 142 16.96 -5.30 14.34
C VAL A 142 17.41 -4.88 12.94
N PRO A 143 18.24 -3.83 12.82
CA PRO A 143 18.81 -3.41 11.55
C PRO A 143 19.51 -4.58 10.83
N GLN A 144 19.27 -4.75 9.53
CA GLN A 144 19.91 -5.80 8.75
C GLN A 144 20.21 -5.30 7.33
N LEU A 145 21.46 -4.92 7.08
CA LEU A 145 21.87 -4.50 5.74
C LEU A 145 21.73 -5.69 4.77
N PRO A 146 21.19 -5.49 3.54
CA PRO A 146 20.96 -6.58 2.59
C PRO A 146 22.22 -6.93 1.79
N THR A 147 23.28 -7.33 2.49
CA THR A 147 24.57 -7.78 1.94
C THR A 147 24.76 -9.29 2.08
N GLY A 148 25.82 -9.84 1.47
CA GLY A 148 26.14 -11.27 1.54
C GLY A 148 24.99 -12.14 1.03
N ALA A 149 24.48 -13.03 1.90
CA ALA A 149 23.34 -13.89 1.59
C ALA A 149 22.03 -13.11 1.42
N HIS A 150 21.88 -11.95 2.06
CA HIS A 150 20.67 -11.13 1.97
C HIS A 150 20.60 -10.25 0.72
N ARG A 151 21.64 -10.24 -0.13
CA ARG A 151 21.62 -9.54 -1.44
C ARG A 151 20.44 -9.93 -2.31
N LEU A 152 20.00 -11.18 -2.22
CA LEU A 152 18.85 -11.67 -2.97
C LEU A 152 17.58 -10.86 -2.67
N HIS A 153 17.40 -10.37 -1.44
CA HIS A 153 16.27 -9.51 -1.11
C HIS A 153 16.37 -8.16 -1.81
N LEU A 154 17.55 -7.52 -1.80
CA LEU A 154 17.75 -6.26 -2.52
C LEU A 154 17.55 -6.41 -4.04
N ALA A 155 18.03 -7.51 -4.62
CA ALA A 155 17.79 -7.83 -6.03
C ALA A 155 16.30 -8.00 -6.36
N ARG A 156 15.53 -8.64 -5.46
CA ARG A 156 14.08 -8.80 -5.62
C ARG A 156 13.32 -7.48 -5.44
N VAL A 157 13.74 -6.62 -4.51
CA VAL A 157 13.18 -5.26 -4.33
C VAL A 157 13.43 -4.43 -5.59
N LEU A 158 14.66 -4.43 -6.13
CA LEU A 158 14.98 -3.78 -7.40
C LEU A 158 14.10 -4.30 -8.55
N ALA A 159 13.96 -5.62 -8.69
CA ALA A 159 13.13 -6.22 -9.73
C ALA A 159 11.64 -5.87 -9.58
N ALA A 160 11.13 -5.77 -8.35
CA ALA A 160 9.78 -5.31 -8.08
C ALA A 160 9.59 -3.86 -8.54
N SER A 161 10.52 -2.96 -8.19
CA SER A 161 10.46 -1.56 -8.62
C SER A 161 10.55 -1.40 -10.13
N ALA A 162 11.44 -2.14 -10.81
CA ALA A 162 11.48 -2.16 -12.27
C ALA A 162 10.14 -2.61 -12.89
N SER A 163 9.48 -3.60 -12.28
CA SER A 163 8.14 -4.02 -12.73
C SER A 163 7.06 -2.96 -12.49
N PHE A 164 7.16 -2.18 -11.41
CA PHE A 164 6.26 -1.05 -11.19
C PHE A 164 6.49 0.05 -12.24
N GLU A 165 7.76 0.37 -12.54
CA GLU A 165 8.11 1.31 -13.61
C GLU A 165 7.52 0.90 -14.95
N GLU A 166 7.69 -0.37 -15.33
CA GLU A 166 7.14 -0.90 -16.58
C GLU A 166 5.62 -0.79 -16.62
N LEU A 167 4.94 -1.19 -15.54
CA LEU A 167 3.48 -1.12 -15.47
C LEU A 167 2.99 0.32 -15.62
N PHE A 168 3.50 1.25 -14.81
CA PHE A 168 3.01 2.63 -14.80
C PHE A 168 3.35 3.37 -16.11
N ALA A 169 4.47 3.04 -16.75
CA ALA A 169 4.77 3.52 -18.10
C ALA A 169 3.73 3.02 -19.13
N LYS A 170 3.40 1.72 -19.11
CA LYS A 170 2.40 1.13 -20.01
C LYS A 170 0.97 1.63 -19.73
N LEU A 171 0.59 1.80 -18.46
CA LEU A 171 -0.72 2.33 -18.08
C LEU A 171 -0.92 3.76 -18.59
N SER A 172 0.09 4.60 -18.40
CA SER A 172 0.06 6.02 -18.74
C SER A 172 0.19 6.29 -20.25
N ALA A 173 0.62 5.30 -21.04
CA ALA A 173 0.72 5.43 -22.49
C ALA A 173 -0.65 5.78 -23.11
N GLY A 174 -0.75 6.98 -23.70
CA GLY A 174 -1.98 7.49 -24.31
C GLY A 174 -3.11 7.83 -23.33
N ALA A 175 -2.84 7.88 -22.02
CA ALA A 175 -3.83 8.30 -21.03
C ALA A 175 -3.95 9.82 -20.97
N ALA A 176 -5.15 10.33 -20.69
CA ALA A 176 -5.41 11.77 -20.59
C ALA A 176 -4.84 12.41 -19.31
N ALA A 177 -4.61 11.60 -18.27
CA ALA A 177 -4.06 12.01 -16.99
C ALA A 177 -3.10 10.93 -16.46
N ALA A 178 -2.15 11.35 -15.62
CA ALA A 178 -1.23 10.44 -14.96
C ALA A 178 -1.89 9.80 -13.72
N PRO A 179 -1.56 8.54 -13.38
CA PRO A 179 -1.92 7.93 -12.10
C PRO A 179 -1.49 8.80 -10.91
N GLN A 180 -2.27 8.73 -9.83
CA GLN A 180 -2.03 9.47 -8.59
C GLN A 180 -1.32 8.61 -7.54
N PHE A 181 -1.28 7.29 -7.75
CA PHE A 181 -0.51 6.35 -6.97
C PHE A 181 0.98 6.72 -7.00
N ARG A 182 1.63 6.86 -5.84
CA ARG A 182 3.07 7.01 -5.68
C ARG A 182 3.73 5.65 -5.50
N TRP A 183 4.65 5.31 -6.40
CA TRP A 183 5.49 4.10 -6.35
C TRP A 183 7.01 4.39 -6.32
N ARG A 184 7.40 5.68 -6.34
CA ARG A 184 8.79 6.17 -6.43
C ARG A 184 9.20 6.97 -5.20
N ASN A 185 10.51 7.23 -5.10
CA ASN A 185 11.13 8.05 -4.06
C ASN A 185 10.78 7.56 -2.65
N LEU A 186 10.88 6.25 -2.42
CA LEU A 186 10.52 5.61 -1.17
C LEU A 186 11.76 5.27 -0.35
N VAL A 187 11.58 5.13 0.95
CA VAL A 187 12.61 4.53 1.82
C VAL A 187 12.28 3.05 2.02
N VAL A 188 13.24 2.15 1.78
CA VAL A 188 13.10 0.73 2.12
C VAL A 188 14.09 0.39 3.22
N ARG A 189 13.58 0.18 4.44
CA ARG A 189 14.36 -0.17 5.64
C ARG A 189 14.48 -1.67 5.77
N PHE A 190 15.67 -2.22 5.59
CA PHE A 190 15.90 -3.64 5.80
C PHE A 190 16.15 -3.94 7.28
N VAL A 191 15.36 -4.88 7.81
CA VAL A 191 15.43 -5.35 9.18
C VAL A 191 15.39 -6.87 9.21
N ARG A 192 15.63 -7.43 10.40
CA ARG A 192 15.44 -8.84 10.70
C ARG A 192 14.68 -8.98 12.00
N SER A 193 13.64 -9.81 12.02
CA SER A 193 13.00 -10.21 13.28
C SER A 193 13.91 -11.15 14.10
N VAL A 194 13.90 -10.95 15.41
CA VAL A 194 14.56 -11.82 16.40
C VAL A 194 13.61 -12.94 16.77
N ALA A 195 14.04 -14.20 16.58
CA ALA A 195 13.28 -15.43 16.88
C ALA A 195 11.91 -15.59 16.18
N LYS A 196 11.49 -14.64 15.35
CA LYS A 196 10.22 -14.66 14.60
C LYS A 196 10.46 -14.50 13.10
N ARG A 197 9.38 -14.59 12.31
CA ARG A 197 9.35 -14.36 10.85
C ARG A 197 8.31 -13.31 10.46
N THR A 198 7.85 -12.52 11.42
CA THR A 198 6.76 -11.54 11.27
C THR A 198 7.16 -10.19 11.85
N PRO A 199 6.56 -9.09 11.36
CA PRO A 199 5.82 -9.02 10.09
C PRO A 199 6.73 -9.32 8.89
N SER A 200 6.16 -9.55 7.70
CA SER A 200 6.97 -9.68 6.48
C SER A 200 7.43 -8.31 6.01
N ALA A 201 6.51 -7.36 5.99
CA ALA A 201 6.78 -5.94 5.84
C ALA A 201 5.67 -5.14 6.55
N TYR A 202 5.86 -3.84 6.67
CA TYR A 202 4.83 -2.85 7.01
C TYR A 202 5.27 -1.49 6.47
N ALA A 203 4.35 -0.53 6.34
CA ALA A 203 4.66 0.79 5.83
C ALA A 203 4.12 1.94 6.68
N VAL A 204 4.91 3.02 6.75
CA VAL A 204 4.56 4.28 7.43
C VAL A 204 5.41 5.40 6.86
N ASP A 205 4.91 6.63 6.77
CA ASP A 205 5.69 7.84 6.40
C ASP A 205 6.59 7.66 5.16
N TRP A 206 6.01 7.17 4.06
CA TRP A 206 6.71 6.85 2.80
C TRP A 206 7.92 5.89 2.93
N THR A 207 7.92 5.12 4.00
CA THR A 207 8.90 4.09 4.31
C THR A 207 8.22 2.72 4.31
N VAL A 208 8.82 1.76 3.62
CA VAL A 208 8.51 0.34 3.78
C VAL A 208 9.59 -0.32 4.64
N THR A 209 9.22 -0.85 5.80
CA THR A 209 10.11 -1.70 6.59
C THR A 209 10.01 -3.14 6.09
N TYR A 210 11.13 -3.66 5.58
CA TYR A 210 11.24 -4.95 4.93
C TYR A 210 12.01 -5.93 5.82
N ASN A 211 11.36 -7.01 6.26
CA ASN A 211 12.01 -8.03 7.09
C ASN A 211 12.63 -9.12 6.21
N VAL A 212 13.95 -9.25 6.19
CA VAL A 212 14.65 -10.29 5.38
C VAL A 212 14.34 -11.74 5.82
N ARG A 213 13.66 -11.92 6.96
CA ARG A 213 13.14 -13.21 7.43
C ARG A 213 11.62 -13.34 7.29
N GLY A 214 10.97 -12.39 6.61
CA GLY A 214 9.53 -12.37 6.38
C GLY A 214 9.04 -13.61 5.67
N SER A 215 7.96 -14.23 6.15
CA SER A 215 7.43 -15.47 5.59
C SER A 215 6.90 -15.32 4.16
N LEU A 216 6.46 -14.12 3.77
CA LEU A 216 5.93 -13.84 2.42
C LEU A 216 7.05 -13.53 1.41
N LEU A 217 8.28 -13.31 1.87
CA LEU A 217 9.39 -12.78 1.06
C LEU A 217 10.31 -13.88 0.50
N GLY A 218 9.75 -15.09 0.33
CA GLY A 218 10.46 -16.28 -0.13
C GLY A 218 10.72 -16.32 -1.64
N SER A 219 9.92 -15.62 -2.45
CA SER A 219 10.01 -15.58 -3.92
C SER A 219 10.04 -14.14 -4.46
N ALA A 220 10.39 -13.98 -5.74
CA ALA A 220 10.36 -12.66 -6.38
C ALA A 220 8.92 -12.10 -6.44
N ASP A 221 7.94 -12.95 -6.76
CA ASP A 221 6.53 -12.57 -6.77
C ASP A 221 6.04 -12.19 -5.37
N GLY A 222 6.36 -12.98 -4.35
CA GLY A 222 5.99 -12.66 -2.96
C GLY A 222 6.54 -11.31 -2.50
N VAL A 223 7.79 -10.98 -2.87
CA VAL A 223 8.36 -9.65 -2.61
C VAL A 223 7.61 -8.56 -3.35
N ARG A 224 7.35 -8.74 -4.64
CA ARG A 224 6.71 -7.73 -5.48
C ARG A 224 5.27 -7.45 -5.03
N GLU A 225 4.51 -8.50 -4.73
CA GLU A 225 3.14 -8.38 -4.25
C GLU A 225 3.08 -7.75 -2.86
N THR A 226 3.96 -8.18 -1.93
CA THR A 226 4.06 -7.56 -0.60
C THR A 226 4.40 -6.07 -0.72
N LEU A 227 5.40 -5.70 -1.53
CA LEU A 227 5.76 -4.29 -1.69
C LEU A 227 4.62 -3.45 -2.27
N PHE A 228 3.90 -3.95 -3.28
CA PHE A 228 2.79 -3.19 -3.86
C PHE A 228 1.66 -2.99 -2.83
N HIS A 229 1.36 -4.02 -2.05
CA HIS A 229 0.41 -3.96 -0.93
C HIS A 229 0.85 -2.91 0.11
N GLU A 230 2.09 -2.98 0.60
CA GLU A 230 2.60 -2.03 1.60
C GLU A 230 2.66 -0.58 1.07
N ILE A 231 3.00 -0.41 -0.21
CA ILE A 231 3.01 0.93 -0.84
C ILE A 231 1.59 1.47 -0.96
N PHE A 232 0.58 0.62 -1.16
CA PHE A 232 -0.81 1.08 -1.15
C PHE A 232 -1.19 1.69 0.20
N HIS A 233 -0.82 1.08 1.33
CA HIS A 233 -1.10 1.67 2.66
C HIS A 233 -0.55 3.10 2.80
N LEU A 234 0.63 3.39 2.22
CA LEU A 234 1.19 4.75 2.18
C LEU A 234 0.33 5.71 1.35
N ASN A 235 -0.18 5.24 0.22
CA ASN A 235 -1.05 6.02 -0.66
C ASN A 235 -2.43 6.26 -0.02
N ASP A 236 -3.02 5.24 0.59
CA ASP A 236 -4.31 5.33 1.26
C ASP A 236 -4.29 6.39 2.36
N PHE A 237 -3.25 6.37 3.20
CA PHE A 237 -3.03 7.37 4.23
C PHE A 237 -2.79 8.78 3.65
N ALA A 238 -1.97 8.90 2.61
CA ALA A 238 -1.70 10.18 1.96
C ALA A 238 -2.95 10.78 1.27
N HIS A 239 -3.90 9.94 0.87
CA HIS A 239 -5.22 10.33 0.37
C HIS A 239 -6.24 10.46 1.50
N GLY A 240 -5.74 10.65 2.73
CA GLY A 240 -6.52 10.96 3.92
C GLY A 240 -7.27 9.78 4.49
N ASP A 241 -6.77 8.55 4.39
CA ASP A 241 -7.50 7.35 4.84
C ASP A 241 -8.70 7.03 3.92
N TRP A 242 -8.42 7.00 2.62
CA TRP A 242 -9.44 6.89 1.57
C TRP A 242 -10.30 5.62 1.73
N SER A 243 -9.71 4.48 2.03
CA SER A 243 -10.41 3.20 2.11
C SER A 243 -11.48 3.19 3.19
N SER A 244 -11.20 3.72 4.38
CA SER A 244 -12.18 3.86 5.46
C SER A 244 -13.39 4.70 5.05
N ARG A 245 -13.17 5.79 4.31
CA ARG A 245 -14.26 6.67 3.90
C ARG A 245 -15.06 6.14 2.71
N THR A 246 -14.38 5.47 1.78
CA THR A 246 -14.93 5.14 0.47
C THR A 246 -15.42 3.70 0.38
N LEU A 247 -14.76 2.75 1.06
CA LEU A 247 -15.03 1.32 0.90
C LEU A 247 -15.79 0.68 2.06
N THR A 248 -15.82 1.29 3.25
CA THR A 248 -16.45 0.71 4.46
C THR A 248 -17.87 0.23 4.23
N ARG A 249 -18.73 1.00 3.54
CA ARG A 249 -20.10 0.57 3.27
C ARG A 249 -20.18 -0.74 2.48
N ASP A 250 -19.38 -0.87 1.43
CA ASP A 250 -19.39 -2.08 0.61
C ASP A 250 -18.71 -3.25 1.35
N TYR A 251 -17.65 -2.97 2.11
CA TYR A 251 -16.98 -3.93 2.98
C TYR A 251 -17.93 -4.52 4.04
N ASP A 252 -18.64 -3.66 4.79
CA ASP A 252 -19.59 -4.08 5.82
C ASP A 252 -20.76 -4.86 5.22
N ALA A 253 -21.23 -4.47 4.03
CA ALA A 253 -22.27 -5.23 3.33
C ALA A 253 -21.81 -6.65 2.96
N ILE A 254 -20.55 -6.82 2.53
CA ILE A 254 -19.96 -8.14 2.28
C ILE A 254 -19.92 -8.97 3.57
N LEU A 255 -19.44 -8.38 4.66
CA LEU A 255 -19.39 -9.07 5.95
C LEU A 255 -20.79 -9.49 6.41
N ALA A 256 -21.76 -8.59 6.36
CA ALA A 256 -23.15 -8.85 6.75
C ALA A 256 -23.76 -10.01 5.96
N ARG A 257 -23.46 -10.14 4.65
CA ARG A 257 -23.91 -11.26 3.82
C ARG A 257 -23.30 -12.60 4.23
N CYS A 258 -22.07 -12.58 4.75
CA CYS A 258 -21.35 -13.79 5.15
C CYS A 258 -21.46 -14.13 6.63
N LEU A 259 -22.09 -13.29 7.45
CA LEU A 259 -22.41 -13.61 8.83
C LEU A 259 -23.53 -14.66 8.93
N PRO A 260 -23.58 -15.47 10.01
CA PRO A 260 -22.77 -15.36 11.25
C PRO A 260 -21.38 -16.01 11.17
N LYS A 261 -21.01 -16.65 10.06
CA LYS A 261 -19.71 -17.35 9.91
C LYS A 261 -18.98 -16.91 8.65
N LEU A 262 -17.91 -16.14 8.82
CA LEU A 262 -17.02 -15.66 7.75
C LEU A 262 -16.21 -16.80 7.10
N THR A 263 -16.89 -17.66 6.36
CA THR A 263 -16.25 -18.79 5.65
C THR A 263 -15.53 -18.31 4.39
N ARG A 264 -14.47 -19.03 4.02
CA ARG A 264 -13.78 -18.81 2.74
C ARG A 264 -14.74 -19.00 1.56
N ALA A 265 -15.67 -19.95 1.62
CA ALA A 265 -16.63 -20.16 0.53
C ALA A 265 -17.51 -18.94 0.28
N CYS A 266 -18.02 -18.30 1.34
CA CYS A 266 -18.84 -17.10 1.20
C CYS A 266 -18.03 -15.88 0.74
N LEU A 267 -16.81 -15.71 1.25
CA LEU A 267 -15.98 -14.54 0.96
C LEU A 267 -15.24 -14.64 -0.38
N ALA A 268 -15.09 -15.84 -0.96
CA ALA A 268 -14.32 -16.06 -2.19
C ALA A 268 -14.71 -15.14 -3.37
N PRO A 269 -16.01 -14.88 -3.65
CA PRO A 269 -16.39 -13.98 -4.74
C PRO A 269 -15.99 -12.51 -4.52
N TYR A 270 -15.79 -12.12 -3.26
CA TYR A 270 -15.50 -10.75 -2.84
C TYR A 270 -14.01 -10.53 -2.56
N ALA A 271 -13.23 -11.60 -2.39
CA ALA A 271 -11.82 -11.51 -2.05
C ALA A 271 -10.98 -11.02 -3.26
N PRO A 272 -10.31 -9.87 -3.18
CA PRO A 272 -9.48 -9.39 -4.30
C PRO A 272 -8.27 -10.30 -4.54
N GLY A 273 -7.69 -10.81 -3.45
CA GLY A 273 -6.54 -11.71 -3.44
C GLY A 273 -6.85 -13.10 -2.87
N THR A 274 -5.94 -14.03 -3.09
CA THR A 274 -6.02 -15.41 -2.57
C THR A 274 -5.24 -15.61 -1.27
N THR A 275 -4.57 -14.58 -0.76
CA THR A 275 -3.81 -14.63 0.49
C THR A 275 -4.74 -14.95 1.65
N THR A 276 -4.44 -15.99 2.42
CA THR A 276 -5.23 -16.39 3.61
C THR A 276 -4.36 -16.45 4.86
N VAL A 277 -4.94 -16.12 6.00
CA VAL A 277 -4.29 -16.33 7.31
C VAL A 277 -4.41 -17.81 7.70
N ARG A 278 -3.35 -18.39 8.26
CA ARG A 278 -3.36 -19.80 8.70
C ARG A 278 -4.48 -20.00 9.74
N GLY A 279 -5.42 -20.91 9.44
CA GLY A 279 -6.57 -21.20 10.30
C GLY A 279 -7.69 -20.15 10.25
N GLY A 280 -7.55 -19.09 9.43
CA GLY A 280 -8.52 -18.01 9.29
C GLY A 280 -9.12 -17.93 7.89
N THR A 281 -9.46 -16.70 7.49
CA THR A 281 -10.05 -16.39 6.19
C THR A 281 -9.06 -15.67 5.26
N TYR A 282 -9.53 -15.12 4.16
CA TYR A 282 -8.76 -14.23 3.29
C TYR A 282 -8.21 -13.04 4.09
N TYR A 283 -6.97 -12.67 3.81
CA TYR A 283 -6.26 -11.61 4.51
C TYR A 283 -7.05 -10.29 4.49
N ALA A 284 -7.67 -9.97 3.36
CA ALA A 284 -8.56 -8.83 3.15
C ALA A 284 -9.75 -8.73 4.13
N PHE A 285 -10.16 -9.82 4.79
CA PHE A 285 -11.31 -9.86 5.69
C PHE A 285 -10.95 -10.28 7.13
N GLN A 286 -9.65 -10.35 7.45
CA GLN A 286 -9.21 -10.73 8.79
C GLN A 286 -9.48 -9.58 9.78
N GLN A 287 -10.40 -9.83 10.73
CA GLN A 287 -10.87 -8.83 11.69
C GLN A 287 -9.80 -8.42 12.72
N ASP A 288 -8.83 -9.30 13.01
CA ASP A 288 -7.83 -9.08 14.07
C ASP A 288 -6.53 -8.39 13.60
N ASN A 289 -6.50 -7.87 12.37
CA ASN A 289 -5.29 -7.26 11.77
C ASN A 289 -5.36 -5.71 11.73
N GLY A 290 -6.12 -5.07 12.62
CA GLY A 290 -6.36 -3.61 12.59
C GLY A 290 -7.66 -3.25 11.88
N THR A 291 -7.77 -2.06 11.28
CA THR A 291 -8.96 -1.67 10.52
C THR A 291 -9.01 -2.46 9.20
N SER A 292 -9.74 -3.57 9.17
CA SER A 292 -9.70 -4.54 8.08
C SER A 292 -10.04 -4.00 6.68
N VAL A 293 -10.77 -2.87 6.58
CA VAL A 293 -11.05 -2.23 5.29
C VAL A 293 -9.79 -1.71 4.59
N HIS A 294 -8.74 -1.34 5.35
CA HIS A 294 -7.43 -0.98 4.77
C HIS A 294 -6.81 -2.19 4.06
N GLU A 295 -6.88 -3.36 4.70
CA GLU A 295 -6.34 -4.59 4.12
C GLU A 295 -7.13 -5.05 2.90
N TYR A 296 -8.46 -4.88 2.92
CA TYR A 296 -9.29 -5.07 1.73
C TYR A 296 -8.88 -4.15 0.58
N ALA A 297 -8.64 -2.88 0.87
CA ALA A 297 -8.22 -1.89 -0.13
C ALA A 297 -6.81 -2.17 -0.68
N ALA A 298 -5.86 -2.56 0.17
CA ALA A 298 -4.52 -2.94 -0.24
C ALA A 298 -4.51 -4.20 -1.11
N GLU A 299 -5.31 -5.21 -0.76
CA GLU A 299 -5.50 -6.40 -1.61
C GLU A 299 -6.23 -6.05 -2.92
N LEU A 300 -7.16 -5.09 -2.91
CA LEU A 300 -7.83 -4.60 -4.12
C LEU A 300 -6.85 -3.89 -5.07
N ALA A 301 -5.97 -3.04 -4.54
CA ALA A 301 -4.91 -2.40 -5.31
C ALA A 301 -3.90 -3.42 -5.86
N LEU A 302 -3.54 -4.41 -5.05
CA LEU A 302 -2.72 -5.54 -5.50
C LEU A 302 -3.41 -6.33 -6.61
N ARG A 303 -4.73 -6.53 -6.54
CA ARG A 303 -5.50 -7.18 -7.60
C ARG A 303 -5.49 -6.35 -8.89
N TYR A 304 -5.65 -5.04 -8.80
CA TYR A 304 -5.50 -4.13 -9.95
C TYR A 304 -4.13 -4.29 -10.62
N TYR A 305 -3.06 -4.27 -9.81
CA TYR A 305 -1.69 -4.46 -10.27
C TYR A 305 -1.50 -5.78 -11.00
N LYS A 306 -2.01 -6.90 -10.43
CA LYS A 306 -1.85 -8.24 -11.00
C LYS A 306 -2.58 -8.39 -12.33
N GLU A 307 -3.84 -7.97 -12.42
CA GLU A 307 -4.61 -8.06 -13.66
C GLU A 307 -4.00 -7.20 -14.76
N HIS A 308 -3.61 -5.95 -14.47
CA HIS A 308 -3.01 -5.09 -15.48
C HIS A 308 -1.64 -5.60 -15.93
N ARG A 309 -0.81 -6.11 -15.02
CA ARG A 309 0.48 -6.71 -15.40
C ARG A 309 0.29 -7.91 -16.32
N GLU A 310 -0.65 -8.80 -16.01
CA GLU A 310 -0.96 -9.97 -16.84
C GLU A 310 -1.48 -9.56 -18.22
N LEU A 311 -2.49 -8.69 -18.25
CA LEU A 311 -3.09 -8.19 -19.48
C LEU A 311 -2.05 -7.49 -20.38
N LEU A 312 -1.25 -6.60 -19.81
CA LEU A 312 -0.25 -5.83 -20.57
C LEU A 312 0.97 -6.67 -20.97
N ALA A 313 1.18 -7.84 -20.36
CA ALA A 313 2.23 -8.77 -20.74
C ALA A 313 1.77 -9.80 -21.79
N THR A 314 0.50 -10.22 -21.74
CA THR A 314 0.01 -11.37 -22.52
C THR A 314 -1.12 -11.04 -23.49
N GLY A 315 -1.67 -9.82 -23.42
CA GLY A 315 -2.82 -9.37 -24.21
C GLY A 315 -4.18 -9.88 -23.71
N LYS A 316 -4.23 -10.71 -22.65
CA LYS A 316 -5.48 -11.23 -22.07
C LYS A 316 -5.35 -11.52 -20.58
N LEU A 317 -6.47 -11.70 -19.89
CA LEU A 317 -6.51 -12.23 -18.53
C LEU A 317 -6.82 -13.72 -18.56
N THR A 318 -6.22 -14.51 -17.67
CA THR A 318 -6.52 -15.93 -17.47
C THR A 318 -7.85 -16.15 -16.76
N ALA A 319 -8.31 -15.17 -15.98
CA ALA A 319 -9.60 -15.17 -15.31
C ALA A 319 -10.41 -13.91 -15.69
N PRO A 320 -11.74 -13.93 -15.54
CA PRO A 320 -12.54 -12.72 -15.67
C PRO A 320 -12.02 -11.59 -14.74
N PRO A 321 -12.07 -10.32 -15.18
CA PRO A 321 -11.70 -9.19 -14.32
C PRO A 321 -12.45 -9.23 -12.99
N PHE A 322 -11.77 -8.88 -11.89
CA PHE A 322 -12.37 -8.89 -10.54
C PHE A 322 -13.66 -8.07 -10.47
N LYS A 323 -13.71 -6.93 -11.17
CA LYS A 323 -14.87 -6.05 -11.27
C LYS A 323 -16.12 -6.72 -11.85
N CYS A 324 -15.98 -7.85 -12.55
CA CYS A 324 -17.09 -8.61 -13.12
C CYS A 324 -17.70 -9.66 -12.17
N GLY A 325 -17.23 -9.69 -10.93
CA GLY A 325 -17.89 -10.43 -9.86
C GLY A 325 -19.15 -9.72 -9.33
N PRO A 326 -19.49 -9.91 -8.04
CA PRO A 326 -20.61 -9.22 -7.41
C PRO A 326 -20.57 -7.69 -7.55
N PRO A 327 -21.73 -6.99 -7.46
CA PRO A 327 -21.80 -5.54 -7.63
C PRO A 327 -20.89 -4.72 -6.69
N GLU A 328 -20.61 -5.23 -5.49
CA GLU A 328 -19.66 -4.66 -4.54
C GLU A 328 -18.24 -4.54 -5.13
N ASN A 329 -17.80 -5.54 -5.90
CA ASN A 329 -16.48 -5.55 -6.55
C ASN A 329 -16.39 -4.44 -7.60
N ALA A 330 -17.42 -4.29 -8.44
CA ALA A 330 -17.46 -3.27 -9.49
C ALA A 330 -17.38 -1.85 -8.89
N ARG A 331 -18.10 -1.60 -7.80
CA ARG A 331 -18.08 -0.30 -7.09
C ARG A 331 -16.73 -0.03 -6.45
N ALA A 332 -16.19 -0.99 -5.71
CA ALA A 332 -14.88 -0.87 -5.07
C ALA A 332 -13.77 -0.65 -6.10
N TRP A 333 -13.77 -1.42 -7.19
CA TRP A 333 -12.84 -1.28 -8.30
C TRP A 333 -12.91 0.09 -8.95
N LYS A 334 -14.13 0.55 -9.30
CA LYS A 334 -14.32 1.88 -9.89
C LYS A 334 -13.80 2.99 -8.97
N ALA A 335 -14.06 2.89 -7.67
CA ALA A 335 -13.59 3.86 -6.70
C ALA A 335 -12.04 3.89 -6.66
N LEU A 336 -11.39 2.72 -6.56
CA LEU A 336 -9.93 2.59 -6.57
C LEU A 336 -9.32 3.19 -7.84
N VAL A 337 -9.86 2.82 -9.01
CA VAL A 337 -9.39 3.26 -10.32
C VAL A 337 -9.51 4.78 -10.47
N THR A 338 -10.61 5.35 -10.00
CA THR A 338 -10.85 6.79 -10.05
C THR A 338 -9.84 7.54 -9.19
N GLU A 339 -9.61 7.09 -7.96
CA GLU A 339 -8.75 7.77 -6.99
C GLU A 339 -7.26 7.68 -7.36
N PHE A 340 -6.75 6.46 -7.56
CA PHE A 340 -5.30 6.23 -7.61
C PHE A 340 -4.76 6.08 -9.02
N PHE A 341 -5.61 5.69 -9.97
CA PHE A 341 -5.18 5.33 -11.32
C PHE A 341 -5.77 6.26 -12.38
N ALA A 342 -6.31 7.42 -11.98
CA ALA A 342 -6.83 8.46 -12.88
C ALA A 342 -7.86 7.96 -13.89
N GLY A 343 -8.70 6.99 -13.49
CA GLY A 343 -9.70 6.39 -14.38
C GLY A 343 -9.14 5.33 -15.35
N ILE A 344 -7.84 5.03 -15.31
CA ILE A 344 -7.20 4.10 -16.23
C ILE A 344 -7.51 2.67 -15.79
N ASP A 345 -8.41 2.01 -16.52
CA ASP A 345 -8.66 0.59 -16.42
C ASP A 345 -8.60 -0.03 -17.81
N ARG A 346 -7.60 -0.89 -18.02
CA ARG A 346 -7.38 -1.57 -19.31
C ARG A 346 -8.07 -2.92 -19.36
N THR A 347 -8.58 -3.43 -18.23
CA THR A 347 -9.23 -4.74 -18.18
C THR A 347 -10.52 -4.74 -19.01
N PRO A 348 -10.86 -5.86 -19.68
CA PRO A 348 -12.09 -5.97 -20.46
C PRO A 348 -13.35 -5.58 -19.69
N ALA A 349 -14.39 -5.19 -20.43
CA ALA A 349 -15.72 -5.02 -19.86
C ALA A 349 -16.30 -6.36 -19.39
N CYS A 350 -17.31 -6.27 -18.52
CA CYS A 350 -18.25 -7.32 -18.21
C CYS A 350 -19.40 -7.22 -19.22
#